data_AF-A0AAD7K3E6-F1
#
_entry.id   AF-A0AAD7K3E6-F1
#
_cell.length_a   1.000
_cell.length_b   1.000
_cell.length_c   1.000
_cell.angle_alpha   90.00
_cell.angle_beta   90.00
_cell.angle_gamma   90.00
#
_symmetry.space_group_name_H-M   'P 1'
#
loop_
_entity.id
_entity.type
_entity.pdbx_description
1 polymer ?
#
loop_
_entity_poly.entity_id
_entity_poly.type
_entity_poly.pdbx_seq_one_letter_code
_entity_poly.pdbx_strand_id
1 'polypeptide(L)'
;MEVLQNRLNSFLKQKRGKSLKWPHPKTWKATPDTLAEAGFYFDPSTDDPDNVTCFMCDKQVTEWAEEDDPFDIHWQKCANVCAWANLRCGLRRDADSHGRFVFPDKSRLPTAKAMEKARLETFTAHGWKHDKNKKHMATSKKMAHAGFVFTPAEAGDDTGACLYCHVALGNWDEDDDPM
;
A
#
# COMPACT_ATOMS: atom_id res chain seq x y z
N MET A 1 -2.20 7.11 -8.11
CA MET A 1 -3.07 6.04 -7.58
C MET A 1 -2.66 5.61 -6.15
N GLU A 2 -1.89 6.46 -5.47
CA GLU A 2 -1.43 6.35 -4.08
C GLU A 2 -2.58 6.40 -3.07
N VAL A 3 -3.65 7.13 -3.39
CA VAL A 3 -4.87 7.22 -2.59
C VAL A 3 -5.69 5.92 -2.68
N LEU A 4 -6.02 5.33 -1.53
CA LEU A 4 -6.77 4.06 -1.46
C LEU A 4 -8.13 4.16 -2.16
N GLN A 5 -8.90 5.23 -1.89
CA GLN A 5 -10.21 5.40 -2.50
C GLN A 5 -10.13 5.49 -4.03
N ASN A 6 -9.06 6.10 -4.57
CA ASN A 6 -8.85 6.13 -6.03
C ASN A 6 -8.60 4.73 -6.60
N ARG A 7 -7.85 3.87 -5.88
CA ARG A 7 -7.65 2.46 -6.27
C ARG A 7 -8.98 1.70 -6.25
N LEU A 8 -9.77 1.82 -5.19
CA LEU A 8 -11.10 1.19 -5.13
C LEU A 8 -12.00 1.67 -6.27
N ASN A 9 -12.03 2.99 -6.52
CA ASN A 9 -12.84 3.59 -7.58
C ASN A 9 -12.43 3.10 -8.97
N SER A 10 -11.18 2.67 -9.19
CA SER A 10 -10.74 2.13 -10.49
C SER A 10 -11.54 0.89 -10.92
N PHE A 11 -11.99 0.06 -9.98
CA PHE A 11 -12.81 -1.12 -10.23
C PHE A 11 -14.30 -0.80 -10.51
N LEU A 12 -14.70 0.46 -10.30
CA LEU A 12 -16.07 0.95 -10.50
C LEU A 12 -16.23 1.78 -11.78
N LYS A 13 -15.14 2.11 -12.48
CA LYS A 13 -15.16 3.07 -13.59
C LYS A 13 -16.02 2.58 -14.76
N GLN A 14 -16.98 3.42 -15.14
CA GLN A 14 -17.67 3.31 -16.43
C GLN A 14 -16.90 4.08 -17.50
N LYS A 15 -16.54 3.43 -18.61
CA LYS A 15 -15.87 4.08 -19.74
C LYS A 15 -16.82 4.07 -20.94
N ARG A 16 -17.30 5.25 -21.36
CA ARG A 16 -18.08 5.48 -22.60
C ARG A 16 -19.15 4.41 -22.87
N GLY A 17 -20.07 4.20 -21.92
CA GLY A 17 -21.22 3.30 -22.11
C GLY A 17 -20.93 1.79 -21.96
N LYS A 18 -19.67 1.38 -21.70
CA LYS A 18 -19.35 0.02 -21.25
C LYS A 18 -18.74 0.07 -19.84
N SER A 19 -19.33 -0.68 -18.92
CA SER A 19 -18.78 -0.86 -17.58
C SER A 19 -17.63 -1.87 -17.67
N LEU A 20 -16.40 -1.42 -17.46
CA LEU A 20 -15.27 -2.33 -17.23
C LEU A 20 -15.27 -2.60 -15.72
N LYS A 21 -15.86 -3.73 -15.34
CA LYS A 21 -15.87 -4.19 -13.95
C LYS A 21 -14.83 -5.27 -13.79
N TRP A 22 -14.35 -5.44 -12.56
CA TRP A 22 -13.60 -6.64 -12.19
C TRP A 22 -14.37 -7.89 -12.64
N PRO A 23 -13.78 -8.77 -13.45
CA PRO A 23 -14.52 -9.86 -14.08
C PRO A 23 -14.75 -11.05 -13.15
N HIS A 24 -14.03 -11.13 -12.02
CA HIS A 24 -14.02 -12.32 -11.19
C HIS A 24 -15.02 -12.29 -10.03
N PRO A 25 -15.52 -13.45 -9.57
CA PRO A 25 -16.46 -13.55 -8.46
C PRO A 25 -15.88 -13.04 -7.14
N LYS A 26 -16.76 -12.58 -6.23
CA LYS A 26 -16.37 -12.21 -4.86
C LYS A 26 -15.90 -13.38 -3.99
N THR A 27 -16.07 -14.62 -4.45
CA THR A 27 -15.59 -15.83 -3.75
C THR A 27 -14.09 -16.05 -3.92
N TRP A 28 -13.48 -15.44 -4.95
CA TRP A 28 -12.04 -15.50 -5.16
C TRP A 28 -11.31 -14.65 -4.13
N LYS A 29 -10.04 -14.97 -3.87
CA LYS A 29 -9.19 -14.15 -2.98
C LYS A 29 -8.90 -12.78 -3.59
N ALA A 30 -8.77 -12.70 -4.92
CA ALA A 30 -8.57 -11.47 -5.65
C ALA A 30 -9.89 -10.69 -5.86
N THR A 31 -10.28 -9.94 -4.83
CA THR A 31 -11.40 -8.97 -4.88
C THR A 31 -10.89 -7.54 -5.05
N PRO A 32 -11.72 -6.59 -5.55
CA PRO A 32 -11.36 -5.17 -5.61
C PRO A 32 -10.76 -4.61 -4.31
N ASP A 33 -11.33 -4.98 -3.16
CA ASP A 33 -10.86 -4.53 -1.85
C ASP A 33 -9.46 -5.08 -1.53
N THR A 34 -9.27 -6.39 -1.67
CA THR A 34 -7.96 -7.03 -1.42
C THR A 34 -6.88 -6.57 -2.42
N LEU A 35 -7.26 -6.31 -3.68
CA LEU A 35 -6.33 -5.81 -4.70
C LEU A 35 -5.92 -4.38 -4.37
N ALA A 36 -6.88 -3.49 -4.08
CA ALA A 36 -6.62 -2.11 -3.68
C ALA A 36 -5.76 -2.02 -2.42
N GLU A 37 -6.01 -2.88 -1.44
CA GLU A 37 -5.22 -2.94 -0.21
C GLU A 37 -3.80 -3.47 -0.44
N ALA A 38 -3.62 -4.48 -1.31
CA ALA A 38 -2.31 -4.97 -1.74
C ALA A 38 -1.52 -3.94 -2.59
N GLY A 39 -2.16 -2.83 -2.97
CA GLY A 39 -1.53 -1.72 -3.70
C GLY A 39 -1.89 -1.66 -5.18
N PHE A 40 -2.83 -2.47 -5.64
CA PHE A 40 -3.21 -2.55 -7.05
C PHE A 40 -4.41 -1.67 -7.39
N TYR A 41 -4.43 -1.15 -8.61
CA TYR A 41 -5.63 -0.57 -9.20
C TYR A 41 -5.96 -1.26 -10.51
N PHE A 42 -7.23 -1.27 -10.87
CA PHE A 42 -7.72 -1.86 -12.11
C PHE A 42 -7.25 -1.06 -13.32
N ASP A 43 -6.55 -1.73 -14.23
CA ASP A 43 -5.96 -1.14 -15.43
C ASP A 43 -6.08 -2.11 -16.62
N PRO A 44 -7.32 -2.49 -17.00
CA PRO A 44 -7.54 -3.53 -17.99
C PRO A 44 -7.20 -3.04 -19.39
N SER A 45 -6.76 -3.98 -20.22
CA SER A 45 -6.63 -3.80 -21.68
C SER A 45 -7.64 -4.71 -22.39
N THR A 46 -7.71 -4.62 -23.72
CA THR A 46 -8.55 -5.55 -24.51
C THR A 46 -8.01 -6.99 -24.44
N ASP A 47 -6.69 -7.12 -24.36
CA ASP A 47 -5.98 -8.40 -24.31
C ASP A 47 -5.88 -8.94 -22.88
N ASP A 48 -5.91 -8.04 -21.89
CA ASP A 48 -5.77 -8.33 -20.46
C ASP A 48 -6.94 -7.73 -19.66
N PRO A 49 -8.13 -8.38 -19.70
CA PRO A 49 -9.37 -7.81 -19.14
C PRO A 49 -9.40 -7.77 -17.60
N ASP A 50 -8.52 -8.51 -16.93
CA ASP A 50 -8.36 -8.55 -15.47
C ASP A 50 -7.00 -8.00 -15.00
N ASN A 51 -6.33 -7.19 -15.83
CA ASN A 51 -5.07 -6.57 -15.43
C ASN A 51 -5.25 -5.56 -14.31
N VAL A 52 -4.29 -5.60 -13.37
CA VAL A 52 -4.11 -4.60 -12.32
C VAL A 52 -2.67 -4.11 -12.27
N THR A 53 -2.48 -2.86 -11.86
CA THR A 53 -1.17 -2.20 -11.78
C THR A 53 -0.90 -1.71 -10.36
N CYS A 54 0.29 -1.96 -9.82
CA CYS A 54 0.67 -1.45 -8.50
C CYS A 54 0.91 0.06 -8.54
N PHE A 55 0.37 0.82 -7.59
CA PHE A 55 0.54 2.28 -7.55
C PHE A 55 1.98 2.75 -7.26
N MET A 56 2.81 1.87 -6.68
CA MET A 56 4.14 2.23 -6.17
C MET A 56 5.28 1.71 -7.05
N CYS A 57 5.17 0.49 -7.58
CA CYS A 57 6.23 -0.14 -8.38
C CYS A 57 5.82 -0.41 -9.84
N ASP A 58 4.61 0.01 -10.24
CA ASP A 58 4.06 -0.17 -11.58
C ASP A 58 4.00 -1.62 -12.06
N LYS A 59 4.12 -2.60 -11.15
CA LYS A 59 3.99 -4.02 -11.48
C LYS A 59 2.58 -4.30 -11.98
N GLN A 60 2.49 -4.82 -13.19
CA GLN A 60 1.27 -5.33 -13.79
C GLN A 60 1.10 -6.83 -13.47
N VAL A 61 -0.14 -7.22 -13.18
CA VAL A 61 -0.57 -8.60 -12.93
C VAL A 61 -1.93 -8.82 -13.58
N THR A 62 -2.00 -9.82 -14.45
CA THR A 62 -3.17 -10.25 -15.23
C THR A 62 -3.30 -11.78 -15.09
N GLU A 63 -4.33 -12.38 -15.70
CA GLU A 63 -4.58 -13.82 -15.69
C GLU A 63 -4.76 -14.39 -14.26
N TRP A 64 -5.59 -13.72 -13.46
CA TRP A 64 -5.84 -14.12 -12.08
C TRP A 64 -6.59 -15.46 -12.02
N ALA A 65 -6.21 -16.30 -11.06
CA ALA A 65 -6.90 -17.53 -10.70
C ALA A 65 -7.64 -17.43 -9.36
N GLU A 66 -8.56 -18.36 -9.09
CA GLU A 66 -9.37 -18.42 -7.87
C GLU A 66 -8.54 -18.39 -6.58
N GLU A 67 -7.40 -19.07 -6.61
CA GLU A 67 -6.54 -19.28 -5.44
C GLU A 67 -5.52 -18.16 -5.22
N ASP A 68 -5.39 -17.24 -6.17
CA ASP A 68 -4.36 -16.20 -6.16
C ASP A 68 -4.66 -15.14 -5.10
N ASP A 69 -3.79 -15.06 -4.08
CA ASP A 69 -3.84 -14.00 -3.09
C ASP A 69 -3.02 -12.78 -3.57
N PRO A 70 -3.63 -11.58 -3.70
CA PRO A 70 -2.93 -10.40 -4.19
C PRO A 70 -1.69 -10.00 -3.37
N PHE A 71 -1.73 -10.21 -2.06
CA PHE A 71 -0.63 -9.86 -1.16
C PHE A 71 0.52 -10.85 -1.35
N ASP A 72 0.24 -12.15 -1.47
CA ASP A 72 1.29 -13.13 -1.71
C ASP A 72 1.96 -12.91 -3.07
N ILE A 73 1.18 -12.67 -4.13
CA ILE A 73 1.73 -12.42 -5.46
C ILE A 73 2.61 -11.16 -5.45
N HIS A 74 2.12 -10.05 -4.88
CA HIS A 74 2.87 -8.80 -4.87
C HIS A 74 4.16 -8.92 -4.06
N TRP A 75 4.09 -9.57 -2.90
CA TRP A 75 5.27 -9.86 -2.08
C TRP A 75 6.29 -10.70 -2.86
N GLN A 76 5.88 -11.86 -3.35
CA GLN A 76 6.78 -12.81 -4.02
C GLN A 76 7.46 -12.19 -5.25
N LYS A 77 6.71 -11.39 -6.03
CA LYS A 77 7.24 -10.78 -7.25
C LYS A 77 8.02 -9.49 -7.00
N CYS A 78 7.77 -8.75 -5.91
CA CYS A 78 8.24 -7.37 -5.79
C CYS A 78 8.80 -6.95 -4.42
N ALA A 79 8.87 -7.81 -3.40
CA ALA A 79 9.32 -7.42 -2.05
C ALA A 79 10.69 -6.71 -2.01
N ASN A 80 11.59 -7.03 -2.94
CA ASN A 80 12.94 -6.43 -2.99
C ASN A 80 13.00 -5.10 -3.75
N VAL A 81 11.92 -4.68 -4.42
CA VAL A 81 11.89 -3.49 -5.29
C VAL A 81 10.70 -2.58 -5.05
N CYS A 82 9.71 -3.01 -4.25
CA CYS A 82 8.51 -2.25 -3.93
C CYS A 82 8.36 -2.14 -2.42
N ALA A 83 8.46 -0.92 -1.88
CA ALA A 83 8.28 -0.69 -0.45
C ALA A 83 6.89 -1.11 0.06
N TRP A 84 5.82 -0.88 -0.73
CA TRP A 84 4.47 -1.30 -0.35
C TRP A 84 4.33 -2.82 -0.29
N ALA A 85 4.91 -3.53 -1.25
CA ALA A 85 4.99 -5.00 -1.19
C ALA A 85 5.75 -5.40 0.08
N ASN A 86 6.92 -4.80 0.31
CA ASN A 86 7.79 -5.14 1.42
C ASN A 86 7.12 -4.94 2.80
N LEU A 87 6.39 -3.85 2.96
CA LEU A 87 5.73 -3.47 4.19
C LEU A 87 4.37 -4.15 4.34
N ARG A 88 3.41 -3.80 3.48
CA ARG A 88 2.00 -4.18 3.65
C ARG A 88 1.76 -5.64 3.30
N CYS A 89 2.33 -6.12 2.19
CA CYS A 89 2.10 -7.49 1.73
C CYS A 89 2.95 -8.48 2.54
N GLY A 90 4.19 -8.11 2.84
CA GLY A 90 5.09 -8.90 3.68
C GLY A 90 4.62 -9.06 5.14
N LEU A 91 3.86 -8.10 5.66
CA LEU A 91 3.36 -8.14 7.05
C LEU A 91 2.64 -9.45 7.40
N ARG A 92 1.91 -10.03 6.43
CA ARG A 92 1.20 -11.31 6.63
C ARG A 92 2.15 -12.48 6.93
N ARG A 93 3.42 -12.37 6.53
CA ARG A 93 4.46 -13.37 6.80
C ARG A 93 5.18 -13.15 8.14
N ASP A 94 4.99 -11.97 8.71
CA ASP A 94 5.57 -11.61 10.00
C ASP A 94 4.63 -11.91 11.17
N ALA A 95 3.43 -12.44 10.91
CA ALA A 95 2.44 -12.80 11.91
C ALA A 95 2.19 -14.32 11.95
N ASP A 96 1.88 -14.86 13.13
CA ASP A 96 1.44 -16.24 13.30
C ASP A 96 -0.06 -16.41 12.98
N SER A 97 -0.58 -17.64 13.09
CA SER A 97 -1.99 -17.95 12.85
C SER A 97 -2.97 -17.27 13.81
N HIS A 98 -2.48 -16.66 14.90
CA HIS A 98 -3.26 -15.91 15.87
C HIS A 98 -3.10 -14.39 15.69
N GLY A 99 -2.42 -13.95 14.62
CA GLY A 99 -2.17 -12.54 14.33
C GLY A 99 -1.08 -11.91 15.21
N ARG A 100 -0.29 -12.70 15.95
CA ARG A 100 0.82 -12.17 16.75
C ARG A 100 2.04 -11.98 15.87
N PHE A 101 2.65 -10.81 15.92
CA PHE A 101 3.88 -10.55 15.17
C PHE A 101 5.07 -11.33 15.75
N VAL A 102 5.74 -12.12 14.91
CA VAL A 102 6.83 -13.05 15.25
C VAL A 102 8.12 -12.82 14.46
N PHE A 103 8.07 -12.10 13.32
CA PHE A 103 9.23 -11.73 12.49
C PHE A 103 10.31 -12.82 12.34
N PRO A 104 10.03 -13.93 11.61
CA PRO A 104 11.00 -15.01 11.43
C PRO A 104 12.28 -14.53 10.75
N ASP A 105 12.16 -13.55 9.84
CA ASP A 105 13.26 -12.82 9.26
C ASP A 105 13.55 -11.54 10.07
N LYS A 106 14.69 -11.51 10.76
CA LYS A 106 15.11 -10.36 11.58
C LYS A 106 15.35 -9.09 10.77
N SER A 107 15.62 -9.19 9.47
CA SER A 107 15.77 -8.02 8.60
C SER A 107 14.46 -7.23 8.44
N ARG A 108 13.32 -7.89 8.73
CA ARG A 108 11.97 -7.34 8.66
C ARG A 108 11.43 -6.81 9.98
N LEU A 109 12.22 -6.85 11.05
CA LEU A 109 11.82 -6.24 12.32
C LEU A 109 11.42 -4.77 12.10
N PRO A 110 10.40 -4.24 12.79
CA PRO A 110 9.93 -2.86 12.59
C PRO A 110 11.04 -1.83 12.82
N THR A 111 11.98 -2.14 13.72
CA THR A 111 13.17 -1.34 14.09
C THR A 111 14.35 -1.52 13.14
N ALA A 112 14.29 -2.44 12.18
CA ALA A 112 15.37 -2.64 11.22
C ALA A 112 15.45 -1.45 10.25
N LYS A 113 16.68 -1.01 9.94
CA LYS A 113 16.92 0.10 9.00
C LYS A 113 16.31 -0.13 7.62
N ALA A 114 16.25 -1.39 7.17
CA ALA A 114 15.62 -1.74 5.90
C ALA A 114 14.12 -1.42 5.90
N MET A 115 13.43 -1.72 7.01
CA MET A 115 12.01 -1.45 7.17
C MET A 115 11.73 0.04 7.36
N GLU A 116 12.57 0.76 8.12
CA GLU A 116 12.47 2.22 8.22
C GLU A 116 12.66 2.89 6.85
N LYS A 117 13.64 2.44 6.07
CA LYS A 117 13.85 2.93 4.70
C LYS A 117 12.63 2.67 3.82
N ALA A 118 12.05 1.47 3.87
CA ALA A 118 10.84 1.16 3.12
C ALA A 118 9.67 2.07 3.54
N ARG A 119 9.51 2.37 4.84
CA ARG A 119 8.50 3.32 5.31
C ARG A 119 8.73 4.70 4.73
N LEU A 120 9.97 5.20 4.77
CA LEU A 120 10.34 6.49 4.18
C LEU A 120 10.01 6.56 2.68
N GLU A 121 10.27 5.49 1.93
CA GLU A 121 9.95 5.43 0.50
C GLU A 121 8.47 5.68 0.22
N THR A 122 7.57 5.26 1.11
CA THR A 122 6.12 5.51 0.94
C THR A 122 5.76 7.00 0.99
N PHE A 123 6.49 7.79 1.80
CA PHE A 123 6.32 9.25 1.88
C PHE A 123 6.97 9.95 0.68
N THR A 124 8.15 9.48 0.24
CA THR A 124 8.92 10.19 -0.79
C THR A 124 8.45 9.89 -2.21
N ALA A 125 7.87 8.71 -2.46
CA ALA A 125 7.44 8.28 -3.80
C ALA A 125 6.43 9.24 -4.46
N HIS A 126 5.57 9.88 -3.65
CA HIS A 126 4.52 10.79 -4.13
C HIS A 126 4.67 12.23 -3.59
N GLY A 127 5.79 12.53 -2.92
CA GLY A 127 6.12 13.87 -2.45
C GLY A 127 5.32 14.31 -1.22
N TRP A 128 5.69 13.80 -0.05
CA TRP A 128 5.15 14.24 1.25
C TRP A 128 5.11 15.76 1.39
N LYS A 129 3.91 16.30 1.62
CA LYS A 129 3.65 17.73 1.51
C LYS A 129 4.44 18.58 2.51
N HIS A 130 4.74 18.01 3.69
CA HIS A 130 5.37 18.71 4.81
C HIS A 130 6.88 18.85 4.68
N ASP A 131 7.55 18.04 3.84
CA ASP A 131 9.00 18.16 3.61
C ASP A 131 9.40 19.48 2.96
N LYS A 132 8.43 20.22 2.39
CA LYS A 132 8.64 21.56 1.81
C LYS A 132 8.85 22.63 2.87
N ASN A 133 8.30 22.44 4.09
CA ASN A 133 8.46 23.37 5.20
C ASN A 133 9.54 22.86 6.16
N LYS A 134 10.70 23.52 6.19
CA LYS A 134 11.83 23.14 7.04
C LYS A 134 11.56 23.24 8.55
N LYS A 135 10.52 23.95 8.96
CA LYS A 135 10.11 24.07 10.36
C LYS A 135 9.14 22.96 10.80
N HIS A 136 8.50 22.29 9.84
CA HIS A 136 7.51 21.27 10.13
C HIS A 136 8.16 20.05 10.79
N MET A 137 7.60 19.64 11.93
CA MET A 137 8.15 18.56 12.76
C MET A 137 7.76 17.18 12.22
N ALA A 138 6.56 17.00 11.66
CA ALA A 138 6.15 15.78 10.93
C ALA A 138 6.82 15.60 9.54
N THR A 139 8.15 15.68 9.46
CA THR A 139 8.91 15.34 8.24
C THR A 139 8.75 13.87 7.86
N SER A 140 8.90 13.54 6.57
CA SER A 140 8.83 12.14 6.09
C SER A 140 9.79 11.20 6.85
N LYS A 141 10.98 11.69 7.20
CA LYS A 141 11.97 10.94 7.99
C LYS A 141 11.48 10.66 9.41
N LYS A 142 10.96 11.67 10.11
CA LYS A 142 10.43 11.49 11.47
C LYS A 142 9.21 10.58 11.48
N MET A 143 8.30 10.74 10.51
CA MET A 143 7.14 9.86 10.32
C MET A 143 7.56 8.40 10.12
N ALA A 144 8.49 8.16 9.19
CA ALA A 144 9.00 6.81 8.92
C ALA A 144 9.73 6.20 10.14
N HIS A 145 10.51 7.01 10.85
CA HIS A 145 11.22 6.59 12.06
C HIS A 145 10.26 6.20 13.18
N ALA A 146 9.18 6.96 13.39
CA ALA A 146 8.10 6.68 14.34
C ALA A 146 7.26 5.42 13.99
N GLY A 147 7.47 4.83 12.81
CA GLY A 147 6.77 3.60 12.40
C GLY A 147 5.57 3.83 11.49
N PHE A 148 5.31 5.07 11.07
CA PHE A 148 4.24 5.38 10.13
C PHE A 148 4.61 5.01 8.69
N VAL A 149 3.60 4.67 7.92
CA VAL A 149 3.60 4.51 6.46
C VAL A 149 2.64 5.55 5.90
N PHE A 150 2.97 6.17 4.78
CA PHE A 150 2.04 7.09 4.12
C PHE A 150 0.89 6.29 3.47
N THR A 151 -0.34 6.52 3.92
CA THR A 151 -1.52 5.76 3.50
C THR A 151 -2.70 6.70 3.26
N PRO A 152 -2.65 7.56 2.23
CA PRO A 152 -3.72 8.51 2.01
C PRO A 152 -5.03 7.79 1.67
N ALA A 153 -6.08 8.10 2.42
CA ALA A 153 -7.41 7.55 2.22
C ALA A 153 -8.14 8.32 1.12
N GLU A 154 -8.03 9.65 1.16
CA GLU A 154 -8.61 10.61 0.24
C GLU A 154 -7.56 11.52 -0.40
N ALA A 155 -7.93 12.20 -1.48
CA ALA A 155 -7.02 13.10 -2.18
C ALA A 155 -6.74 14.35 -1.32
N GLY A 156 -5.45 14.61 -1.08
CA GLY A 156 -5.01 15.79 -0.33
C GLY A 156 -4.83 15.58 1.17
N ASP A 157 -5.22 14.42 1.70
CA ASP A 157 -4.91 14.07 3.09
C ASP A 157 -3.41 13.75 3.27
N ASP A 158 -2.95 13.81 4.52
CA ASP A 158 -1.61 13.47 4.99
C ASP A 158 -1.65 12.33 5.99
N THR A 159 -2.47 11.33 5.72
CA THR A 159 -2.64 10.22 6.65
C THR A 159 -1.40 9.34 6.70
N GLY A 160 -0.79 9.25 7.87
CA GLY A 160 0.20 8.24 8.22
C GLY A 160 -0.45 7.15 9.06
N ALA A 161 -0.21 5.87 8.72
CA ALA A 161 -0.70 4.75 9.52
C ALA A 161 0.43 3.81 9.98
N CYS A 162 0.31 3.31 11.20
CA CYS A 162 1.13 2.20 11.69
C CYS A 162 0.48 0.88 11.29
N LEU A 163 1.18 0.08 10.47
CA LEU A 163 0.66 -1.20 9.98
C LEU A 163 0.51 -2.28 11.08
N TYR A 164 1.13 -2.08 12.24
CA TYR A 164 1.14 -3.06 13.33
C TYR A 164 0.02 -2.84 14.35
N CYS A 165 -0.16 -1.61 14.83
CA CYS A 165 -1.22 -1.28 15.79
C CYS A 165 -2.46 -0.67 15.13
N HIS A 166 -2.44 -0.45 13.82
CA HIS A 166 -3.54 0.10 13.01
C HIS A 166 -3.97 1.53 13.38
N VAL A 167 -3.15 2.26 14.15
CA VAL A 167 -3.34 3.70 14.37
C VAL A 167 -3.10 4.44 13.05
N ALA A 168 -4.05 5.29 12.66
CA ALA A 168 -3.93 6.21 11.54
C ALA A 168 -4.15 7.64 12.05
N LEU A 169 -3.22 8.53 11.72
CA LEU A 169 -3.24 9.94 12.12
C LEU A 169 -3.02 10.80 10.87
N GLY A 170 -3.72 11.93 10.81
CA GLY A 170 -3.62 12.93 9.75
C GLY A 170 -3.94 14.31 10.31
N ASN A 171 -3.91 15.31 9.44
CA ASN A 171 -3.94 16.73 9.79
C ASN A 171 -2.76 17.12 10.69
N TRP A 172 -1.55 16.75 10.28
CA TRP A 172 -0.33 17.04 11.03
C TRP A 172 -0.06 18.55 11.03
N ASP A 173 0.03 19.13 12.22
CA ASP A 173 0.40 20.53 12.46
C ASP A 173 1.92 20.72 12.45
N GLU A 174 2.38 21.98 12.29
CA GLU A 174 3.82 22.28 12.13
C GLU A 174 4.68 21.79 13.30
N ASP A 175 4.12 21.79 14.51
CA ASP A 175 4.78 21.41 15.77
C ASP A 175 4.53 19.97 16.23
N ASP A 176 3.74 19.18 15.49
CA ASP A 176 3.52 17.78 15.83
C ASP A 176 4.80 16.94 15.68
N ASP A 177 5.24 16.31 16.77
CA ASP A 177 6.28 15.28 16.74
C ASP A 177 5.62 13.89 16.63
N PRO A 178 5.91 13.10 15.58
CA PRO A 178 5.34 11.76 15.45
C PRO A 178 5.92 10.72 16.43
N MET A 179 6.94 11.05 17.23
CA MET A 179 7.64 10.16 18.16
C MET A 179 7.03 10.10 19.57
#